data_AF-A0A930WKC6-F1
#
_entry.id   AF-A0A930WKC6-F1
#
_cell.length_a   1.000
_cell.length_b   1.000
_cell.length_c   1.000
_cell.angle_alpha   90.00
_cell.angle_beta   90.00
_cell.angle_gamma   90.00
#
_symmetry.space_group_name_H-M   'P 1'
#
loop_
_entity.id
_entity.type
_entity.pdbx_description
1 polymer ?
#
loop_
_entity_poly.entity_id
_entity_poly.type
_entity_poly.pdbx_seq_one_letter_code
_entity_poly.pdbx_strand_id
1 'polypeptide(L)' 'LKGMNLLVSEQILEKRRGLGTFVAEGARKIILSKKQNEFANQMVPNFLKEAQALGITKDELVKIIEGGFQ' A
#
# COMPACT_ATOMS: atom_id res chain seq x y z
N LEU A 1 -15.09 -11.38 -13.58
CA LEU A 1 -14.16 -12.54 -13.50
C LEU A 1 -12.69 -12.14 -13.36
N LYS A 2 -12.18 -11.14 -14.10
CA LYS A 2 -10.75 -10.74 -14.04
C LYS A 2 -10.24 -10.41 -12.63
N GLY A 3 -11.02 -9.67 -11.83
CA GLY A 3 -10.63 -9.30 -10.46
C GLY A 3 -10.47 -10.49 -9.50
N MET A 4 -11.37 -11.47 -9.54
CA MET A 4 -11.26 -12.67 -8.69
C MET A 4 -10.04 -13.51 -9.09
N ASN A 5 -9.76 -13.67 -10.38
CA ASN A 5 -8.58 -14.39 -10.85
C ASN A 5 -7.28 -13.70 -10.41
N LEU A 6 -7.25 -12.37 -10.41
CA LEU A 6 -6.12 -11.59 -9.92
C LEU A 6 -5.89 -11.87 -8.43
N LEU A 7 -6.93 -11.79 -7.61
CA LEU A 7 -6.80 -12.04 -6.17
C LEU A 7 -6.38 -13.49 -5.85
N VAL A 8 -6.77 -14.46 -6.69
CA VAL A 8 -6.27 -15.84 -6.59
C VAL A 8 -4.79 -15.92 -6.96
N SER A 9 -4.36 -15.25 -8.05
CA SER A 9 -2.94 -15.22 -8.42
C SER A 9 -2.06 -14.47 -7.42
N GLU A 10 -2.60 -13.47 -6.73
CA GLU A 10 -1.95 -12.72 -5.65
C GLU A 10 -1.97 -13.47 -4.31
N GLN A 11 -2.50 -14.70 -4.28
CA GLN A 11 -2.63 -15.53 -3.07
C GLN A 11 -3.45 -14.83 -1.96
N ILE A 12 -4.33 -13.90 -2.33
CA ILE A 12 -5.28 -13.24 -1.43
C ILE A 12 -6.53 -14.11 -1.28
N LEU A 13 -6.92 -14.80 -2.35
CA LEU A 13 -8.00 -15.77 -2.36
C LEU A 13 -7.47 -17.17 -2.72
N GLU A 14 -8.08 -18.20 -2.17
CA GLU A 14 -7.83 -19.59 -2.51
C GLU A 14 -9.11 -20.28 -2.98
N LYS A 15 -8.98 -21.27 -3.86
CA LYS A 15 -10.10 -22.11 -4.29
C LYS A 15 -10.05 -23.45 -3.57
N ARG A 16 -11.16 -23.82 -2.94
CA ARG A 16 -11.37 -25.15 -2.35
C ARG A 16 -12.29 -25.95 -3.26
N ARG A 17 -11.81 -27.08 -3.77
CA ARG A 17 -12.51 -27.90 -4.79
C ARG A 17 -13.90 -28.29 -4.27
N GLY A 18 -14.94 -27.95 -5.04
CA GLY A 18 -16.34 -28.25 -4.70
C GLY A 18 -16.95 -27.36 -3.60
N LEU A 19 -16.18 -26.43 -3.01
CA LEU A 19 -16.62 -25.60 -1.88
C LEU A 19 -16.65 -24.10 -2.20
N GLY A 20 -15.89 -23.65 -3.20
CA GLY A 20 -15.90 -22.26 -3.66
C GLY A 20 -14.59 -21.52 -3.40
N THR A 21 -14.67 -20.21 -3.19
CA THR A 21 -13.53 -19.29 -3.02
C THR A 21 -13.48 -18.77 -1.59
N PHE A 22 -12.30 -18.78 -0.99
CA PHE A 22 -12.07 -18.41 0.41
C PHE A 22 -10.92 -17.40 0.51
N VAL A 23 -10.88 -16.63 1.60
CA VAL A 23 -9.76 -15.73 1.90
C VAL A 23 -8.57 -16.58 2.38
N ALA A 24 -7.42 -16.38 1.77
CA ALA A 24 -6.21 -17.10 2.14
C ALA A 24 -5.67 -16.62 3.49
N GLU A 25 -5.02 -17.52 4.22
CA GLU A 25 -4.29 -17.14 5.43
C GLU A 25 -3.21 -16.11 5.09
N GLY A 26 -3.09 -15.05 5.89
CA GLY A 26 -2.13 -13.98 5.64
C GLY A 26 -2.54 -12.97 4.55
N ALA A 27 -3.72 -13.12 3.92
CA ALA A 27 -4.22 -12.18 2.90
C ALA A 27 -4.15 -10.71 3.34
N ARG A 28 -4.49 -10.42 4.61
CA ARG A 28 -4.37 -9.07 5.19
C ARG A 28 -2.94 -8.52 5.10
N LYS A 29 -1.94 -9.35 5.42
CA LYS A 29 -0.53 -8.96 5.39
C LYS A 29 -0.08 -8.65 3.96
N ILE A 30 -0.50 -9.49 3.00
CA ILE A 30 -0.21 -9.29 1.58
C ILE A 30 -0.78 -7.96 1.10
N ILE A 31 -2.06 -7.69 1.39
CA ILE A 31 -2.73 -6.44 0.99
C ILE A 31 -2.05 -5.23 1.62
N LEU A 32 -1.74 -5.29 2.92
CA LEU A 32 -1.08 -4.18 3.62
C LEU A 32 0.32 -3.91 3.07
N SER A 33 1.11 -4.94 2.83
CA SER A 33 2.45 -4.79 2.26
C SER A 33 2.38 -4.18 0.86
N LYS A 34 1.43 -4.62 0.03
CA LYS A 34 1.20 -4.04 -1.30
C LYS A 34 0.85 -2.55 -1.22
N LYS A 35 -0.07 -2.16 -0.31
CA LYS A 35 -0.45 -0.75 -0.11
C LYS A 35 0.69 0.09 0.46
N GLN A 36 1.47 -0.44 1.39
CA GLN A 36 2.66 0.25 1.93
C GLN A 36 3.70 0.49 0.83
N ASN A 37 3.94 -0.50 -0.03
CA ASN A 37 4.84 -0.36 -1.18
C ASN A 37 4.33 0.69 -2.17
N GLU A 38 3.04 0.71 -2.47
CA GLU A 38 2.44 1.71 -3.34
C GLU A 38 2.57 3.11 -2.74
N PHE A 39 2.26 3.27 -1.45
CA PHE A 39 2.43 4.52 -0.73
C PHE A 39 3.87 5.04 -0.78
N ALA A 40 4.84 4.18 -0.43
CA ALA A 40 6.25 4.56 -0.38
C ALA A 40 6.85 4.86 -1.76
N ASN A 41 6.43 4.15 -2.82
CA ASN A 41 7.04 4.27 -4.14
C ASN A 41 6.30 5.20 -5.10
N GLN A 42 5.04 5.55 -4.82
CA GLN A 42 4.24 6.39 -5.71
C GLN A 42 3.78 7.67 -5.02
N MET A 43 3.23 7.57 -3.81
CA MET A 43 2.66 8.72 -3.11
C MET A 43 3.74 9.59 -2.47
N VAL A 44 4.67 8.98 -1.72
CA VAL A 44 5.76 9.69 -1.04
C VAL A 44 6.64 10.48 -2.02
N PRO A 45 7.07 9.95 -3.18
CA PRO A 45 7.91 10.72 -4.10
C PRO A 45 7.22 11.96 -4.67
N ASN A 46 5.91 11.89 -4.92
CA ASN A 46 5.16 13.06 -5.39
C ASN A 46 5.07 14.13 -4.29
N PHE A 47 4.77 13.72 -3.06
CA PHE A 47 4.77 14.60 -1.90
C PHE A 47 6.15 15.26 -1.66
N LEU A 48 7.24 14.49 -1.75
CA LEU A 48 8.59 15.01 -1.60
C LEU A 48 8.96 16.03 -2.69
N LYS A 49 8.51 15.81 -3.94
CA LYS A 49 8.72 16.77 -5.04
C LYS A 49 8.00 18.09 -4.78
N GLU A 50 6.77 18.03 -4.28
CA GLU A 50 6.02 19.24 -3.92
C GLU A 50 6.71 20.01 -2.79
N ALA A 51 7.16 19.31 -1.75
CA ALA A 51 7.90 19.92 -0.65
C ALA A 51 9.19 20.61 -1.16
N GLN A 52 9.95 19.95 -2.04
CA GLN A 52 11.14 20.53 -2.66
C GLN A 52 10.80 21.76 -3.53
N ALA A 53 9.73 21.71 -4.31
CA ALA A 53 9.29 22.83 -5.15
C ALA A 53 8.88 24.06 -4.31
N LEU A 54 8.40 23.85 -3.09
CA LEU A 54 8.08 24.90 -2.12
C LEU A 54 9.30 25.37 -1.31
N GLY A 55 10.49 24.81 -1.55
CA GLY A 55 11.70 25.16 -0.82
C GLY A 55 11.75 24.63 0.61
N ILE A 56 10.89 23.67 0.97
CA ILE A 56 10.87 23.06 2.30
C ILE A 56 12.09 22.14 2.44
N THR A 57 12.92 22.43 3.44
CA THR A 57 14.08 21.59 3.73
C THR A 57 13.65 20.25 4.34
N LYS A 58 14.54 19.26 4.28
CA LYS A 58 14.29 17.94 4.89
C LYS A 58 13.93 18.05 6.37
N ASP A 59 14.65 18.88 7.13
CA ASP A 59 14.45 19.00 8.58
C ASP A 59 13.12 19.69 8.91
N GLU A 60 12.71 20.68 8.13
CA GLU A 60 11.38 21.29 8.25
C GLU A 60 10.28 20.29 7.92
N LEU A 61 10.46 19.50 6.86
CA LEU A 61 9.50 18.48 6.46
C LEU A 61 9.31 17.41 7.54
N VAL A 62 10.40 16.95 8.16
CA VAL A 62 10.34 16.00 9.29
C VAL A 62 9.56 16.59 10.44
N LYS A 63 9.81 17.85 10.83
CA LYS A 63 9.05 18.53 11.90
C LYS A 63 7.56 18.64 11.58
N ILE A 64 7.20 18.95 10.33
CA ILE A 64 5.80 19.00 9.90
C ILE A 64 5.14 17.63 10.04
N ILE A 65 5.83 16.57 9.60
CA ILE A 65 5.33 15.20 9.71
C ILE A 65 5.17 14.81 11.19
N GLU A 66 6.18 15.01 12.03
CA GLU A 66 6.12 14.69 13.46
C GLU A 66 4.99 15.43 14.19
N GLY A 67 4.72 16.68 13.82
CA GLY A 67 3.61 17.44 14.39
C GLY A 67 2.22 16.97 13.93
N GLY A 68 2.12 16.40 12.72
CA GLY A 68 0.87 15.94 12.12
C GLY A 68 0.60 14.43 12.28
N PHE A 69 1.61 13.64 12.65
CA PHE A 69 1.50 12.19 12.78
C PHE A 69 1.05 11.82 14.21
N GLN A 70 -0.21 11.41 14.35
CA GLN A 70 -0.84 10.95 15.61
C GLN A 70 -1.14 9.45 15.57
#